data_AF-A0A818CPA8-F1
#
_entry.id   AF-A0A818CPA8-F1
#
_cell.length_a   1.000
_cell.length_b   1.000
_cell.length_c   1.000
_cell.angle_alpha   90.00
_cell.angle_beta   90.00
_cell.angle_gamma   90.00
#
_symmetry.space_group_name_H-M   'P 1'
#
loop_
_entity.id
_entity.type
_entity.pdbx_description
1 polymer ?
#
loop_
_entity_poly.entity_id
_entity_poly.type
_entity_poly.pdbx_seq_one_letter_code
_entity_poly.pdbx_strand_id
1 'polypeptide(L)'
;MTTGSYINRLIVDKSLFNSVRGHAPSYDRNHLQHGIVHLSVGNFHRSHLAYYMDILASEYGQSEWGIVGIGVRSVDKPMDTVMKAQHGLYTLVSKGVNDNDINVRIIGSLIHYIFAPEQPEEALAILVHPNTKIASITITVVGYDFDVNHADIQYDFKNSDRPKTIFGFLVHALDARRRANEKPFTIVSCDNVQQNGETTKKCILQFAKHLNNPDLLEYIQTKVSFPNAMVDRITPVTNDTDREYVRLHCGINDGWPVIAEHFMQWVIEDSFCNDRPPLELLSSSPDNVFN
;
A
#
# COMPACT_ATOMS: atom_id res chain seq x y z
N MET A 1 -16.07 -23.70 -25.14
CA MET A 1 -15.47 -23.90 -23.81
C MET A 1 -14.03 -23.44 -23.91
N THR A 2 -13.77 -22.15 -23.64
CA THR A 2 -12.40 -21.62 -23.56
C THR A 2 -11.77 -22.17 -22.29
N THR A 3 -10.72 -22.97 -22.45
CA THR A 3 -9.90 -23.50 -21.35
C THR A 3 -9.16 -22.33 -20.72
N GLY A 4 -9.68 -21.78 -19.62
CA GLY A 4 -8.99 -20.77 -18.83
C GLY A 4 -7.63 -21.30 -18.38
N SER A 5 -6.58 -20.50 -18.54
CA SER A 5 -5.26 -20.83 -18.04
C SER A 5 -4.97 -19.95 -16.83
N TYR A 6 -4.30 -20.50 -15.81
CA TYR A 6 -3.87 -19.71 -14.67
C TYR A 6 -2.62 -18.90 -15.05
N ILE A 7 -2.72 -17.57 -15.02
CA ILE A 7 -1.54 -16.70 -14.96
C ILE A 7 -1.41 -16.28 -13.50
N ASN A 8 -0.39 -16.80 -12.83
CA ASN A 8 -0.09 -16.48 -11.43
C ASN A 8 -1.27 -16.65 -10.45
N ARG A 9 -2.26 -17.51 -10.77
CA ARG A 9 -3.49 -17.84 -10.01
C ARG A 9 -4.74 -16.98 -10.30
N LEU A 10 -4.65 -15.95 -11.14
CA LEU A 10 -5.83 -15.37 -11.80
C LEU A 10 -6.26 -16.26 -12.97
N ILE A 11 -7.57 -16.38 -13.19
CA ILE A 11 -8.10 -17.10 -14.36
C ILE A 11 -8.10 -16.13 -15.54
N VAL A 12 -7.27 -16.44 -16.56
CA VAL A 12 -7.07 -15.57 -17.72
C VAL A 12 -7.36 -16.32 -19.02
N ASP A 13 -8.22 -15.74 -19.83
CA ASP A 13 -8.33 -16.01 -21.27
C ASP A 13 -7.17 -15.30 -21.98
N LYS A 14 -6.12 -16.06 -22.29
CA LYS A 14 -4.90 -15.54 -22.92
C LYS A 14 -5.17 -14.88 -24.28
N SER A 15 -6.15 -15.36 -25.04
CA SER A 15 -6.44 -14.77 -26.35
C SER A 15 -6.95 -13.35 -26.18
N LEU A 16 -7.92 -13.17 -25.28
CA LEU A 16 -8.51 -11.85 -25.01
C LEU A 16 -7.50 -10.92 -24.31
N PHE A 17 -6.78 -11.42 -23.32
CA PHE A 17 -5.73 -10.68 -22.62
C PHE A 17 -4.63 -10.17 -23.57
N ASN A 18 -4.16 -11.01 -24.50
CA ASN A 18 -3.18 -10.60 -25.50
C ASN A 18 -3.78 -9.59 -26.50
N SER A 19 -5.07 -9.71 -26.84
CA SER A 19 -5.73 -8.80 -27.78
C SER A 19 -5.79 -7.36 -27.27
N VAL A 20 -5.89 -7.17 -25.95
CA VAL A 20 -5.82 -5.87 -25.27
C VAL A 20 -4.39 -5.49 -24.87
N ARG A 21 -3.37 -6.22 -25.35
CA ARG A 21 -1.96 -6.03 -24.99
C ARG A 21 -1.72 -6.03 -23.48
N GLY A 22 -2.39 -6.94 -22.77
CA GLY A 22 -2.29 -7.05 -21.33
C GLY A 22 -0.86 -7.36 -20.86
N HIS A 23 -0.45 -6.71 -19.77
CA HIS A 23 0.84 -6.90 -19.14
C HIS A 23 0.69 -7.74 -17.87
N ALA A 24 1.50 -8.78 -17.73
CA ALA A 24 1.62 -9.55 -16.48
C ALA A 24 3.00 -9.28 -15.85
N PRO A 25 3.18 -9.53 -14.54
CA PRO A 25 4.48 -9.39 -13.89
C PRO A 25 5.55 -10.20 -14.63
N SER A 26 6.63 -9.54 -15.08
CA SER A 26 7.78 -10.18 -15.75
C SER A 26 8.78 -10.77 -14.76
N TYR A 27 8.61 -10.48 -13.47
CA TYR A 27 9.46 -10.92 -12.38
C TYR A 27 8.84 -12.10 -11.62
N ASP A 28 9.70 -12.91 -10.96
CA ASP A 28 9.23 -13.94 -10.03
C ASP A 28 8.81 -13.30 -8.71
N ARG A 29 7.50 -13.35 -8.42
CA ARG A 29 6.92 -12.80 -7.20
C ARG A 29 7.47 -13.46 -5.94
N ASN A 30 7.95 -14.70 -6.01
CA ASN A 30 8.55 -15.37 -4.85
C ASN A 30 9.92 -14.78 -4.46
N HIS A 31 10.54 -14.00 -5.34
CA HIS A 31 11.79 -13.28 -5.05
C HIS A 31 11.56 -11.86 -4.53
N LEU A 32 10.32 -11.37 -4.51
CA LEU A 32 10.02 -10.08 -3.87
C LEU A 32 10.16 -10.20 -2.35
N GLN A 33 11.00 -9.35 -1.79
CA GLN A 33 11.10 -9.14 -0.35
C GLN A 33 10.12 -8.04 0.06
N HIS A 34 9.53 -8.14 1.25
CA HIS A 34 8.70 -7.05 1.78
C HIS A 34 9.59 -5.90 2.27
N GLY A 35 9.61 -4.79 1.54
CA GLY A 35 10.25 -3.55 1.97
C GLY A 35 9.24 -2.55 2.53
N ILE A 36 7.97 -2.71 2.16
CA ILE A 36 6.88 -1.78 2.43
C ILE A 36 5.73 -2.51 3.12
N VAL A 37 5.24 -1.95 4.20
CA VAL A 37 3.95 -2.31 4.78
C VAL A 37 2.98 -1.17 4.51
N HIS A 38 1.83 -1.46 3.90
CA HIS A 38 0.81 -0.46 3.59
C HIS A 38 -0.44 -0.67 4.44
N LEU A 39 -0.84 0.31 5.23
CA LEU A 39 -2.06 0.26 6.05
C LEU A 39 -3.22 0.97 5.35
N SER A 40 -4.40 0.33 5.37
CA SER A 40 -5.62 0.74 4.66
C SER A 40 -5.51 0.62 3.13
N VAL A 41 -5.37 -0.62 2.63
CA VAL A 41 -5.31 -0.95 1.20
C VAL A 41 -6.61 -0.57 0.48
N GLY A 42 -6.62 0.61 -0.12
CA GLY A 42 -7.71 1.11 -0.95
C GLY A 42 -7.41 1.05 -2.46
N ASN A 43 -8.32 1.62 -3.25
CA ASN A 43 -8.16 1.71 -4.70
C ASN A 43 -6.96 2.59 -5.09
N PHE A 44 -6.82 3.77 -4.48
CA PHE A 44 -5.72 4.69 -4.76
C PHE A 44 -4.34 4.05 -4.54
N HIS A 45 -4.14 3.38 -3.41
CA HIS A 45 -2.89 2.65 -3.17
C HIS A 45 -2.58 1.62 -4.28
N ARG A 46 -3.59 0.83 -4.65
CA ARG A 46 -3.47 -0.22 -5.66
C ARG A 46 -3.24 0.31 -7.07
N SER A 47 -3.76 1.51 -7.39
CA SER A 47 -3.49 2.17 -8.66
C SER A 47 -2.22 3.04 -8.63
N HIS A 48 -1.64 3.37 -7.47
CA HIS A 48 -0.58 4.37 -7.37
C HIS A 48 0.75 3.80 -6.84
N LEU A 49 0.94 3.75 -5.52
CA LEU A 49 2.19 3.26 -4.91
C LEU A 49 2.49 1.82 -5.36
N ALA A 50 1.48 0.93 -5.34
CA ALA A 50 1.67 -0.45 -5.74
C ALA A 50 2.01 -0.59 -7.22
N TYR A 51 1.48 0.29 -8.08
CA TYR A 51 1.87 0.36 -9.49
C TYR A 51 3.35 0.71 -9.64
N TYR A 52 3.83 1.76 -8.97
CA TYR A 52 5.25 2.13 -9.06
C TYR A 52 6.19 1.02 -8.60
N MET A 53 5.83 0.28 -7.54
CA MET A 53 6.65 -0.85 -7.09
C MET A 53 6.61 -2.02 -8.08
N ASP A 54 5.48 -2.23 -8.76
CA ASP A 54 5.35 -3.24 -9.82
C ASP A 54 6.22 -2.92 -11.04
N ILE A 55 6.28 -1.63 -11.42
CA ILE A 55 7.17 -1.14 -12.49
C ILE A 55 8.65 -1.29 -12.09
N LEU A 56 9.02 -0.88 -10.88
CA LEU A 56 10.38 -1.05 -10.36
C LEU A 56 10.84 -2.52 -10.40
N ALA A 57 9.96 -3.44 -10.01
CA ALA A 57 10.26 -4.86 -10.08
C ALA A 57 10.33 -5.38 -11.53
N SER A 58 9.39 -4.96 -12.39
CA SER A 58 9.27 -5.46 -13.77
C SER A 58 10.36 -4.97 -14.71
N GLU A 59 10.72 -3.69 -14.59
CA GLU A 59 11.56 -2.99 -15.57
C GLU A 59 12.99 -2.77 -15.07
N TYR A 60 13.16 -2.67 -13.75
CA TYR A 60 14.45 -2.34 -13.13
C TYR A 60 14.97 -3.44 -12.20
N GLY A 61 14.27 -4.58 -12.11
CA GLY A 61 14.68 -5.73 -11.31
C GLY A 61 14.76 -5.47 -9.80
N GLN A 62 14.08 -4.44 -9.31
CA GLN A 62 14.13 -4.05 -7.90
C GLN A 62 13.21 -4.94 -7.06
N SER A 63 13.75 -6.02 -6.50
CA SER A 63 12.98 -7.02 -5.77
C SER A 63 12.81 -6.75 -4.27
N GLU A 64 13.40 -5.69 -3.73
CA GLU A 64 13.38 -5.39 -2.29
C GLU A 64 12.10 -4.66 -1.81
N TRP A 65 11.22 -4.27 -2.74
CA TRP A 65 10.12 -3.33 -2.48
C TRP A 65 8.72 -3.94 -2.66
N GLY A 66 8.61 -5.25 -2.40
CA GLY A 66 7.31 -5.90 -2.25
C GLY A 66 6.50 -5.29 -1.11
N ILE A 67 5.19 -5.36 -1.23
CA ILE A 67 4.22 -4.73 -0.32
C ILE A 67 3.46 -5.79 0.44
N VAL A 68 3.40 -5.65 1.76
CA VAL A 68 2.41 -6.32 2.60
C VAL A 68 1.31 -5.33 2.95
N GLY A 69 0.08 -5.66 2.56
CA GLY A 69 -1.09 -4.85 2.88
C GLY A 69 -1.66 -5.20 4.25
N ILE A 70 -2.15 -4.20 4.98
CA ILE A 70 -2.86 -4.37 6.24
C ILE A 70 -4.22 -3.68 6.14
N GLY A 71 -5.30 -4.47 6.22
CA GLY A 71 -6.65 -3.97 6.49
C GLY A 71 -6.85 -3.80 7.99
N VAL A 72 -7.23 -2.61 8.45
CA VAL A 72 -7.31 -2.26 9.87
C VAL A 72 -8.75 -2.11 10.37
N ARG A 73 -9.73 -2.01 9.46
CA ARG A 73 -11.15 -1.84 9.79
C ARG A 73 -11.96 -3.03 9.31
N SER A 74 -13.10 -3.28 9.94
CA SER A 74 -14.02 -4.36 9.54
C SER A 74 -14.45 -4.29 8.07
N VAL A 75 -14.56 -3.08 7.51
CA VAL A 75 -14.89 -2.84 6.10
C VAL A 75 -13.84 -3.40 5.12
N ASP A 76 -12.64 -3.72 5.60
CA ASP A 76 -11.55 -4.26 4.80
C ASP A 76 -11.63 -5.80 4.66
N LYS A 77 -12.54 -6.48 5.37
CA LYS A 77 -12.66 -7.96 5.33
C LYS A 77 -12.97 -8.53 3.94
N PRO A 78 -13.80 -7.91 3.11
CA PRO A 78 -13.96 -8.36 1.74
C PRO A 78 -12.64 -8.27 0.94
N MET A 79 -11.84 -7.22 1.15
CA MET A 79 -10.54 -7.04 0.47
C MET A 79 -9.57 -8.15 0.88
N ASP A 80 -9.48 -8.46 2.17
CA ASP A 80 -8.75 -9.61 2.71
C ASP A 80 -9.11 -10.91 1.98
N THR A 81 -10.42 -11.18 1.88
CA THR A 81 -10.93 -12.40 1.26
C THR A 81 -10.49 -12.53 -0.21
N VAL A 82 -10.63 -11.46 -1.00
CA VAL A 82 -10.24 -11.47 -2.42
C VAL A 82 -8.72 -11.53 -2.58
N MET A 83 -7.98 -10.69 -1.85
CA MET A 83 -6.52 -10.63 -2.00
C MET A 83 -5.86 -11.94 -1.57
N LYS A 84 -6.35 -12.63 -0.54
CA LYS A 84 -5.86 -13.98 -0.19
C LYS A 84 -6.17 -15.00 -1.28
N ALA A 85 -7.40 -15.01 -1.82
CA ALA A 85 -7.76 -15.93 -2.91
C ALA A 85 -6.91 -15.71 -4.18
N GLN A 86 -6.57 -14.45 -4.47
CA GLN A 86 -5.76 -14.05 -5.63
C GLN A 86 -4.27 -13.93 -5.34
N HIS A 87 -3.83 -14.29 -4.12
CA HIS A 87 -2.43 -14.20 -3.69
C HIS A 87 -1.84 -12.81 -3.94
N GLY A 88 -2.61 -11.76 -3.64
CA GLY A 88 -2.25 -10.36 -3.79
C GLY A 88 -2.29 -9.81 -5.23
N LEU A 89 -2.62 -10.64 -6.23
CA LEU A 89 -2.79 -10.17 -7.60
C LEU A 89 -4.11 -9.45 -7.79
N TYR A 90 -4.08 -8.43 -8.64
CA TYR A 90 -5.26 -7.76 -9.17
C TYR A 90 -4.91 -7.07 -10.49
N THR A 91 -5.94 -6.71 -11.23
CA THR A 91 -5.86 -6.06 -12.53
C THR A 91 -6.07 -4.57 -12.35
N LEU A 92 -5.11 -3.78 -12.82
CA LEU A 92 -5.25 -2.34 -13.04
C LEU A 92 -5.61 -2.12 -14.51
N VAL A 93 -6.74 -1.45 -14.74
CA VAL A 93 -7.09 -0.90 -16.05
C VAL A 93 -6.95 0.61 -15.99
N SER A 94 -5.93 1.12 -16.69
CA SER A 94 -5.72 2.56 -16.85
C SER A 94 -6.44 3.01 -18.12
N LYS A 95 -7.26 4.07 -18.03
CA LYS A 95 -8.05 4.60 -19.14
C LYS A 95 -7.57 6.00 -19.51
N GLY A 96 -7.40 6.24 -20.80
CA GLY A 96 -7.14 7.56 -21.37
C GLY A 96 -8.42 8.34 -21.63
N VAL A 97 -8.30 9.45 -22.36
CA VAL A 97 -9.43 10.31 -22.72
C VAL A 97 -10.34 9.64 -23.76
N ASN A 98 -9.80 8.72 -24.57
CA ASN A 98 -10.54 7.98 -25.58
C ASN A 98 -10.90 6.57 -25.07
N ASP A 99 -12.10 6.09 -25.39
CA ASP A 99 -12.60 4.79 -24.91
C ASP A 99 -11.72 3.58 -25.29
N ASN A 100 -10.96 3.68 -26.39
CA ASN A 100 -10.06 2.63 -26.86
C ASN A 100 -8.62 2.75 -26.33
N ASP A 101 -8.33 3.81 -25.58
CA ASP A 101 -7.02 4.04 -24.96
C ASP A 101 -7.00 3.41 -23.58
N ILE A 102 -6.74 2.10 -23.52
CA ILE A 102 -6.65 1.34 -22.28
C ILE A 102 -5.28 0.70 -22.13
N ASN A 103 -4.77 0.68 -20.89
CA ASN A 103 -3.65 -0.14 -20.48
C ASN A 103 -4.12 -1.13 -19.42
N VAL A 104 -3.94 -2.42 -19.69
CA VAL A 104 -4.35 -3.50 -18.79
C VAL A 104 -3.08 -4.14 -18.21
N ARG A 105 -2.93 -4.08 -16.89
CA ARG A 105 -1.79 -4.68 -16.19
C ARG A 105 -2.25 -5.49 -14.98
N ILE A 106 -1.77 -6.72 -14.86
CA ILE A 106 -1.85 -7.49 -13.62
C ILE A 106 -0.72 -7.01 -12.71
N ILE A 107 -1.07 -6.48 -11.55
CA ILE A 107 -0.12 -5.99 -10.55
C ILE A 107 0.25 -7.13 -9.60
N GLY A 108 1.56 -7.30 -9.36
CA GLY A 108 2.11 -8.35 -8.51
C GLY A 108 2.87 -7.89 -7.27
N SER A 109 3.03 -6.58 -7.09
CA SER A 109 3.85 -5.98 -6.02
C SER A 109 3.24 -6.13 -4.62
N LEU A 110 1.92 -6.31 -4.51
CA LEU A 110 1.24 -6.72 -3.28
C LEU A 110 1.43 -8.23 -3.09
N ILE A 111 2.28 -8.63 -2.16
CA ILE A 111 2.68 -10.04 -1.98
C ILE A 111 1.96 -10.76 -0.86
N HIS A 112 1.41 -10.02 0.10
CA HIS A 112 0.61 -10.56 1.20
C HIS A 112 -0.43 -9.55 1.70
N TYR A 113 -1.48 -10.03 2.34
CA TYR A 113 -2.52 -9.21 2.95
C TYR A 113 -2.89 -9.75 4.33
N ILE A 114 -2.83 -8.87 5.33
CA ILE A 114 -3.16 -9.18 6.73
C ILE A 114 -4.41 -8.40 7.12
N PHE A 115 -5.37 -9.09 7.73
CA PHE A 115 -6.57 -8.45 8.27
C PHE A 115 -6.41 -8.29 9.78
N ALA A 116 -5.95 -7.10 10.19
CA ALA A 116 -5.55 -6.81 11.56
C ALA A 116 -6.64 -7.06 12.62
N PRO A 117 -7.96 -6.84 12.37
CA PRO A 117 -8.98 -7.17 13.36
C PRO A 117 -9.01 -8.65 13.78
N GLU A 118 -8.57 -9.57 12.91
CA GLU A 118 -8.45 -11.00 13.23
C GLU A 118 -7.00 -11.42 13.54
N GLN A 119 -6.02 -10.67 13.05
CA GLN A 119 -4.59 -11.01 13.10
C GLN A 119 -3.71 -9.83 13.57
N PRO A 120 -4.00 -9.18 14.73
CA PRO A 120 -3.28 -7.96 15.12
C PRO A 120 -1.82 -8.24 15.45
N GLU A 121 -1.48 -9.41 15.99
CA GLU A 121 -0.09 -9.77 16.28
C GLU A 121 0.73 -9.96 15.00
N GLU A 122 0.14 -10.53 13.93
CA GLU A 122 0.81 -10.68 12.63
C GLU A 122 1.03 -9.31 11.98
N ALA A 123 0.02 -8.44 12.05
CA ALA A 123 0.10 -7.06 11.56
C ALA A 123 1.18 -6.24 12.30
N LEU A 124 1.31 -6.42 13.62
CA LEU A 124 2.37 -5.78 14.40
C LEU A 124 3.73 -6.39 14.07
N ALA A 125 3.83 -7.72 13.99
CA ALA A 125 5.08 -8.42 13.71
C ALA A 125 5.68 -8.03 12.36
N ILE A 126 4.87 -7.88 11.31
CA ILE A 126 5.39 -7.47 9.99
C ILE A 126 5.92 -6.03 10.01
N LEU A 127 5.31 -5.12 10.77
CA LEU A 127 5.82 -3.75 10.95
C LEU A 127 7.13 -3.74 11.74
N VAL A 128 7.27 -4.61 12.73
CA VAL A 128 8.49 -4.75 13.54
C VAL A 128 9.63 -5.40 12.75
N HIS A 129 9.33 -6.25 11.77
CA HIS A 129 10.32 -7.01 11.01
C HIS A 129 11.38 -6.09 10.35
N PRO A 130 12.69 -6.38 10.45
CA PRO A 130 13.75 -5.47 10.02
C PRO A 130 13.71 -5.10 8.53
N ASN A 131 13.15 -5.97 7.68
CA ASN A 131 12.98 -5.68 6.25
C ASN A 131 11.95 -4.57 5.98
N THR A 132 11.02 -4.30 6.89
CA THR A 132 10.10 -3.17 6.77
C THR A 132 10.89 -1.87 6.91
N LYS A 133 11.14 -1.24 5.77
CA LYS A 133 11.86 0.03 5.62
C LYS A 133 10.89 1.21 5.58
N ILE A 134 9.69 0.99 5.07
CA ILE A 134 8.62 1.99 4.93
C ILE A 134 7.29 1.43 5.46
N ALA A 135 6.60 2.21 6.28
CA ALA A 135 5.17 2.05 6.55
C ALA A 135 4.40 3.15 5.81
N SER A 136 3.55 2.78 4.85
CA SER A 136 2.75 3.74 4.08
C SER A 136 1.27 3.67 4.43
N ILE A 137 0.54 4.78 4.24
CA ILE A 137 -0.87 4.88 4.64
C ILE A 137 -1.74 5.58 3.59
N THR A 138 -2.98 5.12 3.43
CA THR A 138 -4.09 5.86 2.79
C THR A 138 -5.34 5.79 3.67
N ILE A 139 -5.47 6.72 4.61
CA ILE A 139 -6.50 6.70 5.66
C ILE A 139 -7.62 7.71 5.44
N THR A 140 -7.56 8.45 4.33
CA THR A 140 -8.42 9.60 3.99
C THR A 140 -8.24 10.79 4.93
N VAL A 141 -8.73 11.98 4.53
CA VAL A 141 -8.67 13.20 5.35
C VAL A 141 -9.23 12.98 6.76
N VAL A 142 -10.32 12.22 6.87
CA VAL A 142 -10.99 11.92 8.15
C VAL A 142 -10.11 11.04 9.05
N GLY A 143 -9.22 10.24 8.49
CA GLY A 143 -8.31 9.40 9.28
C GLY A 143 -7.31 10.18 10.13
N TYR A 144 -7.06 11.45 9.80
CA TYR A 144 -6.17 12.34 10.56
C TYR A 144 -6.88 13.11 11.68
N ASP A 145 -8.20 13.00 11.79
CA ASP A 145 -8.97 13.59 12.89
C ASP A 145 -8.73 12.78 14.18
N PHE A 146 -7.57 13.02 14.78
CA PHE A 146 -7.10 12.31 15.96
C PHE A 146 -7.90 12.74 17.19
N ASP A 147 -8.82 11.89 17.63
CA ASP A 147 -9.50 12.03 18.93
C ASP A 147 -8.87 11.10 19.96
N VAL A 148 -8.17 11.69 20.93
CA VAL A 148 -7.60 10.97 22.07
C VAL A 148 -8.65 10.19 22.86
N ASN A 149 -9.90 10.66 22.91
CA ASN A 149 -10.98 10.04 23.68
C ASN A 149 -11.69 8.93 22.92
N HIS A 150 -11.37 8.71 21.64
CA HIS A 150 -11.95 7.64 20.85
C HIS A 150 -11.68 6.28 21.50
N ALA A 151 -12.71 5.42 21.56
CA ALA A 151 -12.66 4.16 22.30
C ALA A 151 -11.50 3.24 21.85
N ASP A 152 -11.24 3.16 20.54
CA ASP A 152 -10.12 2.35 20.02
C ASP A 152 -8.75 2.97 20.30
N ILE A 153 -8.63 4.31 20.39
CA ILE A 153 -7.38 4.98 20.77
C ILE A 153 -7.09 4.72 22.26
N GLN A 154 -8.11 4.84 23.10
CA GLN A 154 -8.03 4.49 24.53
C GLN A 154 -7.69 3.01 24.75
N TYR A 155 -8.19 2.13 23.88
CA TYR A 155 -7.82 0.72 23.87
C TYR A 155 -6.34 0.56 23.54
N ASP A 156 -5.84 1.20 22.49
CA ASP A 156 -4.45 1.07 22.04
C ASP A 156 -3.44 1.61 23.06
N PHE A 157 -3.80 2.60 23.87
CA PHE A 157 -2.94 3.07 24.97
C PHE A 157 -2.69 1.99 26.04
N LYS A 158 -3.59 1.01 26.15
CA LYS A 158 -3.54 -0.04 27.18
C LYS A 158 -3.08 -1.39 26.63
N ASN A 159 -3.03 -1.56 25.30
CA ASN A 159 -2.80 -2.83 24.62
C ASN A 159 -1.76 -2.65 23.50
N SER A 160 -0.48 -2.67 23.86
CA SER A 160 0.63 -2.41 22.92
C SER A 160 0.96 -3.58 22.00
N ASP A 161 0.60 -4.79 22.38
CA ASP A 161 0.81 -6.03 21.64
C ASP A 161 -0.31 -6.34 20.64
N ARG A 162 -1.48 -5.73 20.82
CA ARG A 162 -2.68 -5.96 20.00
C ARG A 162 -3.43 -4.67 19.65
N PRO A 163 -2.79 -3.64 19.08
CA PRO A 163 -3.48 -2.41 18.75
C PRO A 163 -4.57 -2.62 17.68
N LYS A 164 -5.50 -1.68 17.61
CA LYS A 164 -6.62 -1.66 16.67
C LYS A 164 -6.50 -0.54 15.65
N THR A 165 -5.92 0.59 16.05
CA THR A 165 -5.82 1.77 15.18
C THR A 165 -4.47 1.79 14.47
N ILE A 166 -4.43 2.49 13.34
CA ILE A 166 -3.18 2.71 12.59
C ILE A 166 -2.13 3.41 13.45
N PHE A 167 -2.54 4.36 14.29
CA PHE A 167 -1.62 5.05 15.20
C PHE A 167 -1.04 4.09 16.24
N GLY A 168 -1.86 3.21 16.81
CA GLY A 168 -1.41 2.15 17.71
C GLY A 168 -0.41 1.21 17.03
N PHE A 169 -0.74 0.70 15.83
CA PHE A 169 0.17 -0.16 15.06
C PHE A 169 1.52 0.51 14.79
N LEU A 170 1.51 1.74 14.29
CA LEU A 170 2.72 2.47 13.93
C LEU A 170 3.59 2.79 15.16
N VAL A 171 2.99 3.32 16.23
CA VAL A 171 3.74 3.73 17.42
C VAL A 171 4.27 2.53 18.19
N HIS A 172 3.46 1.48 18.39
CA HIS A 172 3.91 0.29 19.12
C HIS A 172 4.94 -0.51 18.34
N ALA A 173 4.86 -0.55 17.00
CA ALA A 173 5.91 -1.14 16.18
C ALA A 173 7.23 -0.35 16.30
N LEU A 174 7.17 0.99 16.28
CA LEU A 174 8.35 1.83 16.48
C LEU A 174 8.97 1.64 17.86
N ASP A 175 8.17 1.51 18.91
CA ASP A 175 8.68 1.22 20.27
C ASP A 175 9.33 -0.16 20.36
N ALA A 176 8.71 -1.19 19.76
CA ALA A 176 9.28 -2.53 19.70
C ALA A 176 10.64 -2.53 18.98
N ARG A 177 10.76 -1.85 17.84
CA ARG A 177 12.04 -1.69 17.12
C ARG A 177 13.07 -0.92 17.95
N ARG A 178 12.67 0.18 18.59
CA ARG A 178 13.54 0.95 19.49
C ARG A 178 14.11 0.10 20.61
N ARG A 179 13.27 -0.68 21.30
CA ARG A 179 13.71 -1.59 22.38
C ARG A 179 14.60 -2.72 21.90
N ALA A 180 14.45 -3.14 20.65
CA ALA A 180 15.31 -4.12 19.99
C ALA A 180 16.59 -3.51 19.37
N ASN A 181 16.79 -2.19 19.46
CA ASN A 181 17.88 -1.47 18.81
C ASN A 181 17.90 -1.65 17.28
N GLU A 182 16.72 -1.81 16.68
CA GLU A 182 16.51 -1.88 15.24
C GLU A 182 16.30 -0.48 14.65
N LYS A 183 16.73 -0.26 13.40
CA LYS A 183 16.47 1.01 12.68
C LYS A 183 14.96 1.28 12.62
N PRO A 184 14.48 2.53 12.71
CA PRO A 184 13.06 2.82 12.44
C PRO A 184 12.70 2.59 10.96
N PHE A 185 11.41 2.60 10.65
CA PHE A 185 10.91 2.74 9.29
C PHE A 185 10.43 4.17 9.05
N THR A 186 10.45 4.61 7.79
CA THR A 186 9.85 5.89 7.38
C THR A 186 8.33 5.75 7.34
N ILE A 187 7.59 6.75 7.82
CA ILE A 187 6.13 6.78 7.69
C ILE A 187 5.75 7.68 6.51
N VAL A 188 5.17 7.10 5.46
CA VAL A 188 4.80 7.80 4.22
C VAL A 188 3.28 7.89 4.11
N SER A 189 2.74 9.11 4.22
CA SER A 189 1.34 9.33 3.85
C SER A 189 1.19 9.44 2.34
N CYS A 190 0.24 8.70 1.79
CA CYS A 190 -0.22 8.82 0.41
C CYS A 190 -1.66 9.37 0.34
N ASP A 191 -2.11 10.12 1.36
CA ASP A 191 -3.37 10.85 1.32
C ASP A 191 -3.19 12.26 0.73
N ASN A 192 -4.23 12.73 0.03
CA ASN A 192 -4.32 14.10 -0.48
C ASN A 192 -4.69 15.08 0.65
N VAL A 193 -3.74 15.28 1.57
CA VAL A 193 -3.80 16.22 2.68
C VAL A 193 -2.64 17.20 2.53
N GLN A 194 -2.88 18.50 2.75
CA GLN A 194 -1.81 19.48 2.71
C GLN A 194 -0.78 19.19 3.80
N GLN A 195 0.51 19.14 3.43
CA GLN A 195 1.60 18.76 4.34
C GLN A 195 1.28 17.43 5.05
N ASN A 196 0.93 16.41 4.28
CA ASN A 196 0.49 15.12 4.81
C ASN A 196 1.53 14.44 5.71
N GLY A 197 2.83 14.59 5.42
CA GLY A 197 3.92 14.14 6.29
C GLY A 197 3.89 14.82 7.65
N GLU A 198 3.84 16.15 7.69
CA GLU A 198 3.76 16.92 8.94
C GLU A 198 2.46 16.65 9.72
N THR A 199 1.34 16.45 9.02
CA THR A 199 0.06 16.09 9.64
C THR A 199 0.14 14.71 10.28
N THR A 200 0.70 13.73 9.57
CA THR A 200 0.96 12.39 10.10
C THR A 200 1.85 12.43 11.34
N LYS A 201 2.96 13.19 11.27
CA LYS A 201 3.90 13.38 12.38
C LYS A 201 3.19 13.93 13.61
N LYS A 202 2.31 14.93 13.46
CA LYS A 202 1.55 15.51 14.58
C LYS A 202 0.67 14.45 15.26
N CYS A 203 -0.10 13.67 14.51
CA CYS A 203 -0.96 12.62 15.08
C CYS A 203 -0.14 11.54 15.79
N ILE A 204 0.96 11.08 15.18
CA ILE A 204 1.85 10.07 15.77
C ILE A 204 2.49 10.57 17.07
N LEU A 205 2.97 11.82 17.10
CA LEU A 205 3.53 12.42 18.30
C LEU A 205 2.47 12.66 19.39
N GLN A 206 1.23 13.00 19.01
CA GLN A 206 0.13 13.09 19.96
C GLN A 206 -0.18 11.74 20.61
N PHE A 207 -0.26 10.66 19.82
CA PHE A 207 -0.42 9.31 20.37
C PHE A 207 0.74 8.93 21.29
N ALA A 208 1.99 9.12 20.85
CA ALA A 208 3.18 8.78 21.64
C ALA A 208 3.28 9.55 22.96
N LYS A 209 2.87 10.84 22.99
CA LYS A 209 2.81 11.63 24.23
C LYS A 209 1.88 11.01 25.28
N HIS A 210 0.75 10.45 24.88
CA HIS A 210 -0.22 9.84 25.81
C HIS A 210 0.29 8.54 26.43
N LEU A 211 1.24 7.85 25.81
CA LEU A 211 1.88 6.68 26.40
C LEU A 211 2.79 7.01 27.59
N ASN A 212 3.07 8.30 27.86
CA ASN A 212 3.93 8.77 28.95
C ASN A 212 5.32 8.09 28.95
N ASN A 213 5.88 7.87 27.77
CA ASN A 213 7.22 7.29 27.56
C ASN A 213 8.12 8.33 26.87
N PRO A 214 8.93 9.10 27.63
CA PRO A 214 9.79 10.14 27.07
C PRO A 214 10.80 9.62 26.04
N ASP A 215 11.39 8.45 26.29
CA ASP A 215 12.40 7.86 25.39
C ASP A 215 11.79 7.50 24.02
N LEU A 216 10.56 6.98 24.01
CA LEU A 216 9.83 6.69 22.78
C LEU A 216 9.49 7.97 22.02
N LEU A 217 9.02 9.00 22.75
CA LEU A 217 8.68 10.28 22.14
C LEU A 217 9.90 10.92 21.49
N GLU A 218 11.03 10.99 22.20
CA GLU A 218 12.29 11.52 21.67
C GLU A 218 12.79 10.69 20.49
N TYR A 219 12.71 9.35 20.57
CA TYR A 219 13.07 8.45 19.48
C TYR A 219 12.26 8.76 18.21
N ILE A 220 10.94 8.88 18.31
CA ILE A 220 10.10 9.21 17.15
C ILE A 220 10.45 10.59 16.60
N GLN A 221 10.65 11.59 17.47
CA GLN A 221 10.96 12.96 17.04
C GLN A 221 12.29 13.08 16.31
N THR A 222 13.29 12.29 16.69
CA THR A 222 14.68 12.45 16.23
C THR A 222 15.13 11.40 15.22
N LYS A 223 14.46 10.24 15.16
CA LYS A 223 14.87 9.11 14.33
C LYS A 223 13.88 8.74 13.22
N VAL A 224 12.62 9.16 13.30
CA VAL A 224 11.59 8.78 12.32
C VAL A 224 11.34 9.92 11.33
N SER A 225 11.37 9.60 10.04
CA SER A 225 11.05 10.55 8.97
C SER A 225 9.58 10.45 8.55
N PHE A 226 9.03 11.59 8.17
CA PHE A 226 7.65 11.78 7.73
C PHE A 226 7.63 12.68 6.48
N PRO A 227 8.12 12.19 5.32
CA PRO A 227 8.20 13.01 4.12
C PRO A 227 6.81 13.48 3.69
N ASN A 228 6.70 14.75 3.32
CA ASN A 228 5.51 15.22 2.61
C ASN A 228 5.51 14.68 1.18
N ALA A 229 4.32 14.41 0.67
CA ALA A 229 4.12 13.98 -0.70
C ALA A 229 2.91 14.65 -1.34
N MET A 230 3.02 14.99 -2.61
CA MET A 230 1.89 15.21 -3.50
C MET A 230 1.65 13.92 -4.28
N VAL A 231 0.42 13.44 -4.24
CA VAL A 231 -0.01 12.23 -4.92
C VAL A 231 -1.22 12.57 -5.77
N ASP A 232 -1.22 12.12 -7.02
CA ASP A 232 -2.34 12.38 -7.93
C ASP A 232 -2.58 11.19 -8.86
N ARG A 233 -3.85 10.79 -8.95
CA ARG A 233 -4.42 9.78 -9.85
C ARG A 233 -5.90 9.60 -9.55
N ILE A 234 -6.79 9.97 -10.46
CA ILE A 234 -8.22 9.68 -10.35
C ILE A 234 -8.43 8.17 -10.38
N THR A 235 -8.95 7.65 -9.27
CA THR A 235 -9.19 6.21 -9.08
C THR A 235 -10.58 5.99 -8.47
N PRO A 236 -11.62 5.76 -9.30
CA PRO A 236 -12.98 5.52 -8.82
C PRO A 236 -13.09 4.28 -7.93
N VAL A 237 -14.19 4.20 -7.18
CA VAL A 237 -14.57 2.98 -6.44
C VAL A 237 -14.94 1.88 -7.44
N THR A 238 -14.34 0.70 -7.26
CA THR A 238 -14.64 -0.49 -8.06
C THR A 238 -16.08 -0.93 -7.81
N ASN A 239 -16.84 -1.13 -8.88
CA ASN A 239 -18.19 -1.67 -8.83
C ASN A 239 -18.33 -2.93 -9.70
N ASP A 240 -19.53 -3.52 -9.71
CA ASP A 240 -19.79 -4.78 -10.42
C ASP A 240 -19.65 -4.65 -11.94
N THR A 241 -19.94 -3.48 -12.49
CA THR A 241 -19.77 -3.22 -13.93
C THR A 241 -18.29 -3.17 -14.32
N ASP A 242 -17.42 -2.70 -13.43
CA ASP A 242 -15.96 -2.74 -13.65
C ASP A 242 -15.44 -4.18 -13.68
N ARG A 243 -15.91 -5.03 -12.74
CA ARG A 243 -15.55 -6.46 -12.71
C ARG A 243 -15.99 -7.17 -13.98
N GLU A 244 -17.22 -6.91 -14.39
CA GLU A 244 -17.76 -7.48 -15.61
C GLU A 244 -17.03 -6.98 -16.86
N TYR A 245 -16.66 -5.69 -16.89
CA TYR A 245 -15.84 -5.12 -17.97
C TYR A 245 -14.50 -5.85 -18.09
N VAL A 246 -13.76 -6.01 -16.98
CA VAL A 246 -12.47 -6.72 -16.97
C VAL A 246 -12.63 -8.17 -17.42
N ARG A 247 -13.69 -8.84 -16.99
CA ARG A 247 -13.99 -10.22 -17.41
C ARG A 247 -14.28 -10.32 -18.90
N LEU A 248 -15.16 -9.46 -19.43
CA LEU A 248 -15.64 -9.52 -20.81
C LEU A 248 -14.66 -8.96 -21.84
N HIS A 249 -13.89 -7.93 -21.49
CA HIS A 249 -13.03 -7.21 -22.42
C HIS A 249 -11.55 -7.49 -22.21
N CYS A 250 -11.11 -7.84 -20.99
CA CYS A 250 -9.72 -8.17 -20.71
C CYS A 250 -9.49 -9.68 -20.56
N GLY A 251 -10.55 -10.47 -20.41
CA GLY A 251 -10.48 -11.91 -20.26
C GLY A 251 -9.98 -12.38 -18.90
N ILE A 252 -10.05 -11.52 -17.88
CA ILE A 252 -9.54 -11.83 -16.54
C ILE A 252 -10.74 -11.93 -15.59
N ASN A 253 -10.88 -13.08 -14.91
CA ASN A 253 -11.82 -13.18 -13.81
C ASN A 253 -11.15 -12.67 -12.53
N ASP A 254 -11.31 -11.38 -12.26
CA ASP A 254 -10.75 -10.68 -11.10
C ASP A 254 -11.87 -10.30 -10.12
N GLY A 255 -11.73 -10.74 -8.88
CA GLY A 255 -12.65 -10.45 -7.78
C GLY A 255 -12.63 -8.99 -7.35
N TRP A 256 -11.54 -8.25 -7.59
CA TRP A 256 -11.43 -6.84 -7.22
C TRP A 256 -10.41 -6.08 -8.09
N PRO A 257 -10.68 -5.88 -9.38
CA PRO A 257 -9.84 -5.01 -10.20
C PRO A 257 -9.90 -3.56 -9.72
N VAL A 258 -9.00 -2.73 -10.23
CA VAL A 258 -9.00 -1.28 -10.03
C VAL A 258 -9.00 -0.58 -11.37
N ILE A 259 -9.88 0.41 -11.53
CA ILE A 259 -9.91 1.29 -12.69
C ILE A 259 -9.30 2.63 -12.27
N ALA A 260 -8.44 3.18 -13.09
CA ALA A 260 -7.87 4.50 -12.89
C ALA A 260 -7.70 5.22 -14.23
N GLU A 261 -7.47 6.52 -14.20
CA GLU A 261 -6.98 7.23 -15.38
C GLU A 261 -5.51 6.86 -15.69
N HIS A 262 -5.05 7.18 -16.89
CA HIS A 262 -3.62 7.08 -17.26
C HIS A 262 -2.75 8.05 -16.48
N PHE A 263 -3.22 9.30 -16.30
CA PHE A 263 -2.45 10.31 -15.60
C PHE A 263 -2.18 9.88 -14.17
N MET A 264 -0.92 9.96 -13.77
CA MET A 264 -0.54 9.79 -12.39
C MET A 264 0.74 10.57 -12.10
N GLN A 265 0.85 11.06 -10.86
CA GLN A 265 2.01 11.80 -10.41
C GLN A 265 2.32 11.47 -8.95
N TRP A 266 3.60 11.37 -8.64
CA TRP A 266 4.07 11.30 -7.27
C TRP A 266 5.27 12.23 -7.10
N VAL A 267 5.11 13.22 -6.23
CA VAL A 267 6.20 14.07 -5.76
C VAL A 267 6.37 13.79 -4.28
N ILE A 268 7.56 13.45 -3.84
CA ILE A 268 7.82 13.08 -2.45
C ILE A 268 9.15 13.67 -2.00
N GLU A 269 9.17 14.26 -0.82
CA GLU A 269 10.41 14.72 -0.21
C GLU A 269 11.39 13.55 -0.03
N ASP A 270 12.65 13.72 -0.42
CA ASP A 270 13.71 12.73 -0.19
C ASP A 270 14.19 12.74 1.28
N SER A 271 13.28 12.39 2.18
CA SER A 271 13.47 12.34 3.63
C SER A 271 13.04 10.99 4.17
N PHE A 272 13.97 10.03 4.14
CA PHE A 272 13.75 8.66 4.61
C PHE A 272 14.77 8.33 5.70
N CYS A 273 14.32 7.74 6.81
CA CYS A 273 15.18 7.37 7.94
C CYS A 273 15.75 5.94 7.83
N ASN A 274 15.37 5.23 6.76
CA ASN A 274 15.86 3.93 6.35
C ASN A 274 15.95 3.91 4.81
N ASP A 275 16.34 2.80 4.22
CA ASP A 275 16.42 2.67 2.76
C ASP A 275 15.06 3.02 2.11
N ARG A 276 15.10 3.49 0.86
CA ARG A 276 13.91 3.80 0.05
C ARG A 276 14.01 3.18 -1.35
N PRO A 277 12.87 2.98 -2.05
CA PRO A 277 12.90 2.58 -3.45
C PRO A 277 13.68 3.61 -4.29
N PRO A 278 14.38 3.17 -5.34
CA PRO A 278 15.07 4.06 -6.28
C PRO A 278 14.05 4.72 -7.22
N LEU A 279 13.19 5.57 -6.66
CA LEU A 279 12.08 6.23 -7.34
C LEU A 279 12.54 7.07 -8.53
N GLU A 280 13.77 7.56 -8.51
CA GLU A 280 14.40 8.30 -9.62
C GLU A 280 14.46 7.49 -10.92
N LEU A 281 14.48 6.14 -10.88
CA LEU A 281 14.44 5.32 -12.10
C LEU A 281 13.11 5.50 -12.86
N LEU A 282 12.03 5.79 -12.13
CA LEU A 282 10.70 5.99 -12.69
C LEU A 282 10.51 7.36 -13.35
N SER A 283 11.40 8.33 -13.09
CA SER A 283 11.35 9.66 -13.72
C SER A 283 11.64 9.64 -15.23
N SER A 284 12.17 8.52 -15.75
CA SER A 284 12.37 8.28 -17.19
C SER A 284 11.16 7.61 -17.87
N SER A 285 10.17 7.19 -17.08
CA SER A 285 8.88 6.66 -17.56
C SER A 285 7.96 7.81 -17.96
N PRO A 286 7.07 7.65 -18.97
CA PRO A 286 6.01 8.64 -19.25
C PRO A 286 5.10 8.94 -18.03
N ASP A 287 5.14 8.10 -16.99
CA ASP A 287 4.45 8.26 -15.71
C ASP A 287 5.38 8.96 -14.69
N ASN A 288 5.38 10.30 -14.68
CA ASN A 288 6.40 11.09 -13.99
C ASN A 288 6.36 10.97 -12.45
N VAL A 289 7.44 10.41 -11.88
CA VAL A 289 7.85 10.66 -10.48
C VAL A 289 8.86 11.80 -10.48
N PHE A 290 8.60 12.86 -9.71
CA PHE A 290 9.57 13.94 -9.52
C PHE A 290 10.03 13.95 -8.07
N ASN A 291 11.34 13.81 -7.87
CA ASN A 291 12.01 14.02 -6.57
C ASN A 291 12.31 15.50 -6.36
#